data_AF-A0A3D0PLK9-F1
#
_entry.id   AF-A0A3D0PLK9-F1
#
_cell.length_a   1.000
_cell.length_b   1.000
_cell.length_c   1.000
_cell.angle_alpha   90.00
_cell.angle_beta   90.00
_cell.angle_gamma   90.00
#
_symmetry.space_group_name_H-M   'P 1'
#
loop_
_entity.id
_entity.type
_entity.pdbx_description
1 polymer ?
#
loop_
_entity_poly.entity_id
_entity_poly.type
_entity_poly.pdbx_seq_one_letter_code
_entity_poly.pdbx_strand_id
1 'polypeptide(L)' 'MFRLWAKVFKENHMIKDMVVCNDSPDMRRTQKIFAAIDEICHAYDLSKPIWLDSTINDFKRHDKTRFTQDNFID' A
#
# COMPACT_ATOMS: atom_id res chain seq x y z
N MET A 1 5.70 4.01 -16.55
CA MET A 1 4.33 3.88 -16.04
C MET A 1 4.24 2.84 -14.91
N PHE A 2 4.32 3.26 -13.65
CA PHE A 2 4.05 2.41 -12.48
C PHE A 2 2.64 2.73 -11.98
N ARG A 3 1.83 1.70 -11.72
CA ARG A 3 0.46 1.85 -11.24
C ARG A 3 0.24 0.94 -10.04
N LEU A 4 -0.19 1.52 -8.93
CA LEU A 4 -0.49 0.81 -7.70
C LEU A 4 -1.97 0.98 -7.39
N TRP A 5 -2.67 -0.14 -7.21
CA TRP A 5 -4.08 -0.15 -6.84
C TRP A 5 -4.21 -0.51 -5.37
N ALA A 6 -4.66 0.45 -4.58
CA ALA A 6 -4.99 0.25 -3.19
C ALA A 6 -6.49 0.13 -3.00
N LYS A 7 -6.88 -0.75 -2.09
CA LYS A 7 -8.27 -1.01 -1.72
C LYS A 7 -8.35 -1.10 -0.22
N VAL A 8 -9.26 -0.33 0.35
CA VAL A 8 -9.61 -0.37 1.77
C VAL A 8 -10.86 -1.23 1.91
N PHE A 9 -10.71 -2.34 2.63
CA PHE A 9 -11.81 -3.22 2.99
C PHE A 9 -12.06 -3.14 4.50
N LYS A 10 -13.33 -3.03 4.89
CA LYS A 10 -13.78 -3.10 6.28
C LYS A 10 -14.98 -4.05 6.33
N GLU A 11 -14.96 -5.01 7.24
CA GLU A 11 -16.09 -5.96 7.44
C GLU A 11 -16.54 -6.64 6.14
N ASN A 12 -15.57 -7.11 5.36
CA ASN A 12 -15.80 -7.76 4.06
C ASN A 12 -16.43 -6.87 2.97
N HIS A 13 -16.61 -5.57 3.24
CA HIS A 13 -17.08 -4.58 2.29
C HIS A 13 -15.91 -3.71 1.80
N MET A 14 -15.87 -3.43 0.50
CA MET A 14 -14.93 -2.45 -0.05
C MET A 14 -15.45 -1.06 0.29
N ILE A 15 -14.69 -0.31 1.07
CA ILE A 15 -15.09 1.03 1.51
C ILE A 15 -14.60 2.06 0.51
N LYS A 16 -13.34 1.95 0.09
CA LYS A 16 -12.70 2.86 -0.86
C LYS A 16 -11.66 2.12 -1.68
N ASP A 17 -11.43 2.57 -2.89
CA ASP A 17 -10.28 2.20 -3.69
C ASP A 17 -9.60 3.45 -4.24
N MET A 18 -8.29 3.34 -4.48
CA MET A 18 -7.46 4.44 -4.98
C MET A 18 -6.40 3.87 -5.88
N VAL A 19 -6.19 4.55 -6.99
CA VAL A 19 -5.21 4.17 -7.99
C VAL A 19 -4.14 5.25 -8.04
N VAL A 20 -2.95 4.91 -7.56
CA VAL A 20 -1.79 5.80 -7.62
C VAL A 20 -1.00 5.48 -8.88
N CYS A 21 -0.85 6.47 -9.74
CA CYS A 21 -0.05 6.39 -10.95
C CYS A 21 1.24 7.19 -10.73
N ASN A 22 2.39 6.53 -10.80
CA ASN A 22 3.69 7.20 -10.69
C ASN A 22 4.51 6.92 -11.95
N ASP A 23 4.79 7.96 -12.74
CA ASP A 23 5.55 7.80 -13.99
C ASP A 23 7.03 8.19 -13.86
N SER A 24 7.50 8.57 -12.67
CA SER A 24 8.87 9.06 -12.48
C SER A 24 9.92 8.02 -12.94
N PRO A 25 10.71 8.28 -14.00
CA PRO A 25 11.67 7.31 -14.53
C PRO A 25 12.88 7.10 -13.60
N ASP A 26 13.20 8.09 -12.77
CA ASP A 26 14.38 8.08 -11.87
C ASP A 26 14.18 7.32 -10.55
N MET A 27 12.94 6.97 -10.18
CA MET A 27 12.65 6.36 -8.89
C MET A 27 12.65 4.82 -8.95
N ARG A 28 13.35 4.20 -7.98
CA ARG A 28 13.31 2.75 -7.76
C ARG A 28 11.89 2.28 -7.44
N ARG A 29 11.55 1.04 -7.84
CA ARG A 29 10.22 0.43 -7.61
C ARG A 29 9.76 0.54 -6.15
N THR A 30 10.67 0.30 -5.19
CA THR A 30 10.39 0.42 -3.75
C THR A 30 10.04 1.84 -3.33
N GLN A 31 10.75 2.85 -3.84
CA GLN A 31 10.48 4.26 -3.53
C GLN A 31 9.11 4.70 -4.05
N LYS A 32 8.72 4.24 -5.24
CA LYS A 32 7.39 4.49 -5.80
C LYS A 32 6.28 3.86 -4.97
N ILE A 33 6.50 2.65 -4.44
CA ILE A 33 5.54 1.97 -3.56
C ILE A 33 5.39 2.73 -2.25
N PHE A 34 6.50 3.13 -1.61
CA PHE A 34 6.44 3.92 -0.37
C PHE A 34 5.72 5.25 -0.58
N ALA A 35 6.03 5.98 -1.65
CA ALA A 35 5.35 7.23 -1.97
C ALA A 35 3.84 7.03 -2.23
N ALA A 36 3.48 5.97 -2.96
CA ALA A 36 2.08 5.66 -3.20
C ALA A 36 1.33 5.31 -1.90
N ILE A 37 1.93 4.50 -1.03
CA ILE A 37 1.33 4.15 0.26
C ILE A 37 1.19 5.38 1.15
N ASP A 38 2.18 6.27 1.17
CA ASP A 38 2.11 7.52 1.92
C ASP A 38 0.93 8.39 1.45
N GLU A 39 0.77 8.53 0.13
CA GLU A 39 -0.35 9.25 -0.48
C GLU A 39 -1.71 8.62 -0.14
N ILE A 40 -1.79 7.29 -0.16
CA ILE A 40 -2.97 6.51 0.23
C ILE A 40 -3.30 6.73 1.71
N CYS A 41 -2.30 6.62 2.59
CA CYS A 41 -2.46 6.84 4.03
C CYS A 41 -2.94 8.27 4.31
N HIS A 42 -2.35 9.26 3.65
CA HIS A 42 -2.73 10.65 3.79
C HIS A 42 -4.13 10.94 3.22
N ALA A 43 -4.51 10.34 2.09
CA ALA A 43 -5.83 10.51 1.49
C ALA A 43 -6.96 9.82 2.29
N TYR A 44 -6.63 8.73 2.99
CA TYR A 44 -7.59 7.97 3.78
C TYR A 44 -7.59 8.29 5.26
N ASP A 45 -6.73 9.21 5.71
CA ASP A 45 -6.52 9.55 7.12
C ASP A 45 -6.19 8.28 7.96
N LEU A 46 -5.31 7.44 7.39
CA LEU A 46 -4.87 6.18 7.99
C LEU A 46 -3.44 6.32 8.50
N SER A 47 -3.17 5.69 9.65
CA SER A 47 -1.81 5.51 10.16
C SER A 47 -0.94 4.76 9.15
N LYS A 48 0.36 5.07 9.12
CA LYS A 48 1.32 4.37 8.26
C LYS A 48 1.42 2.91 8.70
N PRO A 49 1.15 1.94 7.82
CA PRO A 49 1.26 0.53 8.18
C PRO A 49 2.72 0.16 8.43
N ILE A 50 2.92 -0.74 9.38
CA ILE A 50 4.22 -1.36 9.65
C ILE A 50 4.48 -2.44 8.61
N TRP A 51 5.69 -2.42 8.09
CA TRP A 51 6.18 -3.46 7.20
C TRP A 51 6.80 -4.59 8.02
N LEU A 52 5.99 -5.61 8.32
CA LEU A 52 6.49 -6.84 8.91
C LEU A 52 7.25 -7.67 7.85
N ASP A 53 8.23 -8.47 8.28
CA ASP A 53 8.95 -9.39 7.38
C ASP A 53 8.01 -10.32 6.60
N SER A 54 6.91 -10.75 7.22
CA SER A 54 5.87 -11.55 6.56
C SER A 54 5.25 -10.81 5.38
N THR A 55 4.86 -9.54 5.59
CA THR A 55 4.26 -8.65 4.59
C THR A 55 5.23 -8.34 3.45
N ILE A 56 6.51 -8.16 3.77
CA ILE A 56 7.59 -7.95 2.79
C ILE A 56 7.81 -9.23 1.96
N ASN A 57 7.84 -10.40 2.61
CA ASN A 57 8.06 -11.67 1.91
C ASN A 57 6.89 -12.02 0.98
N ASP A 58 5.65 -11.77 1.42
CA ASP A 58 4.45 -11.92 0.60
C ASP A 58 4.48 -10.97 -0.62
N PHE A 59 4.86 -9.72 -0.39
CA PHE A 59 5.02 -8.72 -1.45
C PHE A 59 6.06 -9.15 -2.49
N LYS A 60 7.22 -9.65 -2.04
CA LYS A 60 8.28 -10.15 -2.93
C LYS A 60 7.83 -11.36 -3.75
N ARG A 61 6.95 -12.20 -3.20
CA ARG A 61 6.50 -13.45 -3.84
C ARG A 61 5.32 -13.23 -4.79
N HIS A 62 4.42 -12.32 -4.46
CA HIS A 62 3.14 -12.16 -5.16
C HIS A 62 2.94 -10.80 -5.82
N ASP A 63 3.89 -9.86 -5.70
CA ASP A 63 3.78 -8.46 -6.16
C ASP A 63 2.56 -7.71 -5.58
N LYS A 64 1.93 -8.31 -4.56
CA LYS A 64 0.78 -7.79 -3.83
C LYS A 64 0.98 -8.14 -2.36
N THR A 65 0.44 -7.31 -1.50
CA THR A 65 0.43 -7.59 -0.07
C THR A 65 -0.84 -7.01 0.53
N ARG A 66 -1.23 -7.53 1.69
CA ARG A 66 -2.40 -7.09 2.43
C ARG A 66 -1.97 -6.68 3.82
N PHE A 67 -2.20 -5.41 4.15
CA PHE A 67 -2.06 -4.93 5.51
C PHE A 67 -3.32 -5.27 6.30
N THR A 68 -3.18 -6.17 7.27
CA THR A 68 -4.20 -6.50 8.27
C THR A 68 -4.08 -5.57 9.48
N GLN A 69 -5.06 -5.59 10.40
CA GLN A 69 -5.03 -4.79 11.64
C GLN A 69 -3.72 -4.94 12.42
N ASP A 70 -3.10 -6.11 12.41
CA ASP A 70 -1.80 -6.36 13.04
C ASP A 70 -0.66 -5.45 12.53
N ASN A 71 -0.79 -4.92 11.32
CA ASN A 71 0.18 -3.99 10.74
C ASN A 71 -0.10 -2.53 11.12
N PHE A 72 -1.21 -2.22 11.78
CA PHE A 72 -1.56 -0.88 12.24
C PHE A 72 -1.52 -0.87 13.77
N ILE A 73 -0.79 0.08 14.35
CA ILE A 73 -0.85 0.33 15.79
C ILE A 73 -2.05 1.26 16.02
N ASP A 74 -3.26 0.72 16.01
CA ASP A 74 -4.50 1.36 16.46
C ASP A 74 -5.38 0.33 17.20
#